data_AF-A0A0B7BPP7-F1
#
_entry.id   AF-A0A0B7BPP7-F1
#
_cell.length_a   1.000
_cell.length_b   1.000
_cell.length_c   1.000
_cell.angle_alpha   90.00
_cell.angle_beta   90.00
_cell.angle_gamma   90.00
#
_symmetry.space_group_name_H-M   'P 1'
#
loop_
_entity.id
_entity.type
_entity.pdbx_description
1 polymer ?
#
loop_
_entity_poly.entity_id
_entity_poly.type
_entity_poly.pdbx_seq_one_letter_code
_entity_poly.pdbx_strand_id
1 'polypeptide(L)' 'MIGDDVKDDIAGAQAAGMRGILVQTGKYRDGDELKINPPPFKVVTNFSHAVDIIEQLL' A
#
# COMPACT_ATOMS: atom_id res chain seq x y z
N MET A 1 4.84 5.17 1.70
CA MET A 1 4.91 4.73 0.29
C MET A 1 3.51 4.40 -0.18
N ILE A 2 3.09 4.89 -1.34
CA ILE A 2 1.85 4.49 -2.01
C ILE A 2 2.29 3.75 -3.28
N GLY A 3 1.79 2.53 -3.50
CA GLY A 3 2.20 1.72 -4.65
C GLY A 3 1.21 0.62 -4.97
N ASP A 4 1.26 0.12 -6.20
CA ASP A 4 0.42 -0.96 -6.71
C ASP A 4 1.09 -2.34 -6.66
N ASP A 5 2.41 -2.39 -6.40
CA ASP A 5 3.15 -3.63 -6.24
C ASP A 5 3.37 -3.96 -4.76
N VAL A 6 2.74 -5.03 -4.28
CA VAL A 6 2.84 -5.42 -2.86
C VAL A 6 4.26 -5.81 -2.43
N LYS A 7 5.11 -6.27 -3.33
CA LYS A 7 6.49 -6.68 -2.98
C LYS A 7 7.45 -5.52 -3.14
N ASP A 8 7.47 -4.92 -4.31
CA ASP A 8 8.51 -3.95 -4.66
C ASP A 8 8.24 -2.59 -4.01
N ASP A 9 6.98 -2.14 -3.97
CA ASP A 9 6.64 -0.87 -3.34
C ASP A 9 6.42 -1.04 -1.84
N ILE A 10 5.57 -1.98 -1.45
CA ILE A 10 5.03 -2.05 -0.09
C ILE A 10 5.98 -2.79 0.86
N ALA A 11 6.35 -4.04 0.56
CA ALA A 11 7.29 -4.76 1.40
C ALA A 11 8.66 -4.08 1.46
N GLY A 12 9.15 -3.56 0.32
CA GLY A 12 10.37 -2.76 0.25
C GLY A 12 10.33 -1.54 1.19
N ALA A 13 9.27 -0.74 1.12
CA ALA A 13 9.12 0.43 1.99
C ALA A 13 8.97 0.05 3.48
N GLN A 14 8.24 -1.02 3.80
CA GLN A 14 8.07 -1.50 5.17
C GLN A 14 9.39 -2.01 5.76
N ALA A 15 10.22 -2.69 4.95
CA ALA A 15 11.56 -3.10 5.36
C ALA A 15 12.47 -1.91 5.70
N ALA A 16 12.24 -0.74 5.07
CA ALA A 16 12.91 0.51 5.38
C ALA A 16 12.27 1.30 6.55
N GLY A 17 11.26 0.73 7.24
CA GLY A 17 10.59 1.36 8.39
C GLY A 17 9.50 2.36 8.01
N MET A 18 9.10 2.43 6.74
CA MET A 18 8.01 3.31 6.28
C MET A 18 6.65 2.60 6.36
N ARG A 19 5.56 3.37 6.45
CA ARG A 19 4.20 2.84 6.21
C ARG A 19 3.96 2.68 4.71
N GLY A 20 3.45 1.51 4.30
CA GLY A 20 3.06 1.21 2.92
C GLY A 20 1.54 1.17 2.74
N ILE A 21 1.01 1.94 1.79
CA ILE A 21 -0.40 1.93 1.38
C ILE A 21 -0.48 1.28 0.00
N LEU A 22 -1.12 0.12 -0.08
CA LEU A 22 -1.33 -0.60 -1.34
C LEU A 22 -2.56 -0.03 -2.06
N VAL A 23 -2.42 0.36 -3.32
CA VAL A 23 -3.55 0.81 -4.16
C VAL A 23 -4.01 -0.30 -5.10
N GLN A 24 -5.33 -0.49 -5.22
CA GLN A 24 -5.95 -1.51 -6.06
C GLN A 24 -6.11 -1.05 -7.51
N THR A 25 -5.02 -0.49 -8.05
CA THR A 25 -4.91 -0.03 -9.44
C THR A 25 -3.64 -0.63 -10.07
N GLY A 26 -3.45 -0.49 -11.37
CA GLY A 26 -2.18 -0.90 -12.00
C GLY A 26 -1.92 -2.41 -11.94
N LYS A 27 -0.78 -2.81 -11.37
CA LYS A 27 -0.30 -4.20 -11.28
C LYS A 27 -1.01 -5.05 -10.23
N TYR A 28 -1.71 -4.42 -9.29
CA TYR A 28 -2.41 -5.09 -8.21
C TYR A 28 -3.33 -6.20 -8.72
N ARG A 29 -3.40 -7.31 -7.99
CA ARG A 29 -4.37 -8.38 -8.15
C ARG A 29 -5.04 -8.71 -6.82
N ASP A 30 -6.27 -9.20 -6.88
CA ASP A 30 -7.04 -9.57 -5.69
C ASP A 30 -6.25 -10.53 -4.78
N GLY A 31 -6.12 -10.15 -3.50
CA GLY A 31 -5.40 -10.91 -2.50
C GLY A 31 -3.89 -10.64 -2.47
N ASP A 32 -3.38 -9.68 -3.24
CA ASP A 32 -1.97 -9.27 -3.17
C ASP A 32 -1.58 -8.84 -1.75
N GLU A 33 -2.46 -8.15 -1.03
CA GLU A 33 -2.27 -7.70 0.36
C GLU A 33 -1.99 -8.84 1.35
N LEU A 34 -2.32 -10.08 1.00
CA LEU A 34 -2.08 -11.28 1.80
C LEU A 34 -0.71 -11.92 1.53
N LYS A 35 0.05 -11.41 0.54
CA LYS A 35 1.33 -12.01 0.10
C LYS A 35 2.53 -11.61 0.96
N ILE A 36 2.37 -10.68 1.88
CA ILE A 36 3.46 -10.14 2.71
C ILE A 36 3.06 -10.12 4.19
N ASN A 37 4.07 -10.17 5.06
CA ASN A 37 3.92 -10.03 6.51
C ASN A 37 5.06 -9.16 7.05
N PRO A 38 4.80 -8.05 7.76
CA PRO A 38 3.47 -7.51 8.10
C PRO A 38 2.65 -7.09 6.86
N PRO A 39 1.31 -7.08 6.94
CA PRO A 39 0.47 -6.63 5.84
C PRO A 39 0.68 -5.12 5.55
N PRO A 40 0.22 -4.62 4.39
CA PRO A 40 0.18 -3.19 4.12
C PRO A 40 -0.52 -2.43 5.25
N PHE A 41 -0.07 -1.21 5.54
CA PHE A 41 -0.71 -0.36 6.57
C PHE A 41 -2.18 -0.06 6.22
N LYS A 42 -2.45 0.16 4.93
CA LYS A 42 -3.80 0.30 4.36
C LYS A 42 -3.81 -0.30 2.95
N VAL A 43 -4.99 -0.76 2.53
CA VAL A 43 -5.31 -1.13 1.15
C VAL A 43 -6.48 -0.25 0.72
N VAL A 44 -6.35 0.45 -0.40
CA VAL A 44 -7.35 1.40 -0.88
C VAL A 44 -7.57 1.27 -2.38
N THR A 45 -8.73 1.73 -2.86
CA THR A 45 -9.17 1.49 -4.23
C THR A 45 -8.36 2.21 -5.29
N ASN A 46 -7.76 3.37 -4.99
CA ASN A 46 -6.95 4.15 -5.92
C ASN A 46 -6.05 5.16 -5.20
N PHE A 47 -5.20 5.85 -5.97
CA PHE A 47 -4.26 6.85 -5.44
C PHE A 47 -4.95 8.02 -4.74
N SER A 48 -6.03 8.59 -5.30
CA SER A 48 -6.73 9.72 -4.67
C SER A 48 -7.24 9.38 -3.27
N HIS A 49 -7.81 8.18 -3.10
CA HIS A 49 -8.23 7.70 -1.79
C HIS A 49 -7.06 7.51 -0.82
N ALA A 50 -5.86 7.13 -1.32
CA ALA A 50 -4.66 7.09 -0.49
C ALA A 50 -4.26 8.49 0.03
N VAL A 51 -4.44 9.54 -0.79
CA VAL A 51 -4.19 10.94 -0.39
C VAL A 51 -5.17 11.36 0.69
N ASP A 52 -6.47 11.11 0.51
CA ASP A 52 -7.51 11.44 1.51
C ASP A 52 -7.21 10.81 2.88
N ILE A 53 -6.73 9.56 2.89
CA ILE A 53 -6.33 8.86 4.12
C ILE A 53 -5.12 9.52 4.78
N ILE A 54 -4.15 9.99 4.00
CA ILE A 54 -2.98 10.68 4.55
C ILE A 54 -3.38 12.01 5.17
N GLU A 55 -4.26 12.78 4.53
CA GLU A 55 -4.76 14.04 5.06
C GLU A 55 -5.49 13.86 6.41
N GLN A 56 -6.25 12.78 6.57
CA GLN A 56 -6.96 12.47 7.82
C GLN A 56 -6.06 12.01 8.98
N LEU A 57 -4.82 11.60 8.69
CA LEU A 57 -3.86 11.09 9.68
C LEU A 57 -2.90 12.17 10.21
N LEU A 58 -2.92 13.36 9.59
CA LEU A 58 -2.14 14.54 9.97
C LEU A 58 -2.99 15.49 10.83
#